data_AF-A0A1I1IYM6-F1
#
_entry.id   AF-A0A1I1IYM6-F1
#
_cell.length_a   1.000
_cell.length_b   1.000
_cell.length_c   1.000
_cell.angle_alpha   90.00
_cell.angle_beta   90.00
_cell.angle_gamma   90.00
#
_symmetry.space_group_name_H-M   'P 1'
#
loop_
_entity.id
_entity.type
_entity.pdbx_description
1 polymer ?
#
loop_
_entity_poly.entity_id
_entity_poly.type
_entity_poly.pdbx_seq_one_letter_code
_entity_poly.pdbx_strand_id
1 'polypeptide(L)'
;MMDDMAVKPGGNVDEDFVAMMIPHHQGAIDMAMAELRHGKNEQLRRIAQEIIVDQLQEIAAMRLALGQPLPPSAPAPTRPDPAQSASQPTTPSHSAHAH
;
A
#
# COMPACT_ATOMS: atom_id res chain seq x y z
N MET A 1 16.60 2.87 -9.19
CA MET A 1 15.54 3.11 -8.19
C MET A 1 16.09 3.72 -6.89
N MET A 2 17.20 4.48 -6.91
CA MET A 2 17.81 5.10 -5.72
C MET A 2 18.40 6.49 -6.01
N ASP A 3 17.98 7.16 -7.09
CA ASP A 3 18.51 8.49 -7.45
C ASP A 3 17.75 9.64 -6.76
N ASP A 4 16.56 9.37 -6.20
CA ASP A 4 15.68 10.40 -5.61
C ASP A 4 15.84 10.58 -4.08
N MET A 5 16.84 9.95 -3.46
CA MET A 5 17.07 10.06 -1.99
C MET A 5 18.00 11.22 -1.59
N ALA A 6 18.53 11.98 -2.55
CA ALA A 6 19.44 13.08 -2.28
C ALA A 6 18.67 14.33 -1.83
N VAL A 7 18.38 14.44 -0.53
CA VAL A 7 17.90 15.69 0.07
C VAL A 7 19.12 16.56 0.39
N LYS A 8 19.15 17.79 -0.14
CA LYS A 8 20.14 18.78 0.29
C LYS A 8 19.84 19.17 1.73
N PRO A 9 20.80 19.04 2.67
CA PRO A 9 20.54 19.38 4.07
C PRO A 9 20.09 20.84 4.22
N GLY A 10 18.90 21.03 4.81
CA GLY A 10 18.27 22.32 5.06
C GLY A 10 18.77 23.01 6.34
N GLY A 11 19.54 22.29 7.17
CA GLY A 11 20.13 22.81 8.41
C GLY A 11 19.34 22.46 9.67
N ASN A 12 18.19 21.81 9.54
CA ASN A 12 17.46 21.16 10.63
C ASN A 12 17.50 19.64 10.43
N VAL A 13 18.18 18.93 11.32
CA VAL A 13 18.39 17.48 11.22
C VAL A 13 17.08 16.70 11.26
N ASP A 14 16.08 17.16 12.04
CA ASP A 14 14.79 16.48 12.14
C ASP A 14 14.00 16.61 10.82
N GLU A 15 14.02 17.79 10.21
CA GLU A 15 13.40 18.03 8.91
C GLU A 15 14.10 17.25 7.80
N ASP A 16 15.44 17.24 7.79
CA ASP A 16 16.24 16.51 6.81
C ASP A 16 16.02 14.99 6.92
N PHE A 17 15.92 14.46 8.14
CA PHE A 17 15.61 13.05 8.40
C PHE A 17 14.25 12.68 7.82
N VAL A 18 13.21 13.45 8.15
CA VAL A 18 11.84 13.18 7.66
C VAL A 18 11.74 13.36 6.14
N ALA A 19 12.42 14.36 5.58
CA ALA A 19 12.47 14.61 4.14
C ALA A 19 13.10 13.44 3.37
N MET A 20 14.06 12.72 3.94
CA MET A 20 14.62 11.50 3.35
C MET A 20 13.79 10.26 3.64
N MET A 21 13.25 10.12 4.85
CA MET A 21 12.60 8.88 5.27
C MET A 21 11.20 8.70 4.71
N ILE A 22 10.40 9.76 4.57
CA ILE A 22 9.08 9.64 3.93
C ILE A 22 9.16 9.05 2.50
N PRO A 23 9.99 9.56 1.57
CA PRO A 23 10.10 8.96 0.24
C PRO A 23 10.72 7.55 0.27
N HIS A 24 11.66 7.27 1.17
CA HIS A 24 12.18 5.91 1.39
C HIS A 24 11.07 4.92 1.75
N HIS A 25 10.23 5.29 2.71
CA HIS A 25 9.12 4.47 3.17
C HIS A 25 8.08 4.28 2.07
N GLN A 26 7.78 5.34 1.30
CA GLN A 26 6.88 5.26 0.15
C GLN A 26 7.40 4.28 -0.92
N GLY A 27 8.70 4.31 -1.23
CA GLY A 27 9.30 3.36 -2.15
C GLY A 27 9.18 1.90 -1.68
N ALA A 28 9.36 1.66 -0.37
CA ALA A 28 9.17 0.34 0.23
C ALA A 28 7.70 -0.13 0.13
N ILE A 29 6.74 0.76 0.36
CA ILE A 29 5.31 0.50 0.21
C ILE A 29 4.99 0.13 -1.26
N ASP A 30 5.52 0.88 -2.22
CA ASP A 30 5.28 0.64 -3.64
C ASP A 30 5.81 -0.74 -4.10
N MET A 31 6.99 -1.13 -3.60
CA MET A 31 7.54 -2.47 -3.83
C MET A 31 6.74 -3.57 -3.14
N ALA A 32 6.32 -3.36 -1.90
CA ALA A 32 5.50 -4.31 -1.16
C ALA A 32 4.14 -4.53 -1.85
N MET A 33 3.51 -3.45 -2.36
CA MET A 33 2.30 -3.56 -3.17
C MET A 33 2.54 -4.34 -4.47
N ALA A 34 3.71 -4.20 -5.10
CA ALA A 34 4.05 -4.99 -6.28
C ALA A 34 4.19 -6.49 -5.94
N GLU A 35 4.81 -6.84 -4.80
CA GLU A 35 4.87 -8.22 -4.31
C GLU A 35 3.48 -8.79 -4.02
N LEU A 36 2.56 -8.00 -3.44
CA LEU A 36 1.19 -8.45 -3.22
C LEU A 36 0.41 -8.71 -4.52
N ARG A 37 0.67 -7.93 -5.58
CA ARG A 37 0.01 -8.07 -6.89
C ARG A 37 0.58 -9.18 -7.75
N HIS A 38 1.90 -9.39 -7.71
CA HIS A 38 2.61 -10.21 -8.69
C HIS A 38 3.39 -11.38 -8.07
N GLY A 39 3.67 -11.31 -6.77
CA GLY A 39 4.37 -12.33 -6.02
C GLY A 39 3.56 -13.61 -5.85
N LYS A 40 4.27 -14.73 -5.69
CA LYS A 40 3.68 -16.07 -5.55
C LYS A 40 4.10 -16.78 -4.26
N ASN A 41 5.07 -16.23 -3.54
CA ASN A 41 5.53 -16.81 -2.29
C ASN A 41 4.68 -16.26 -1.14
N GLU A 42 3.89 -17.11 -0.50
CA GLU A 42 2.99 -16.72 0.59
C GLU A 42 3.70 -16.06 1.77
N GLN A 43 4.95 -16.46 2.07
CA GLN A 43 5.70 -15.84 3.15
C GLN A 43 6.16 -14.42 2.78
N LEU A 44 6.62 -14.21 1.55
CA LEU A 44 7.02 -12.87 1.08
C LEU A 44 5.81 -11.94 0.97
N ARG A 45 4.65 -12.45 0.55
CA ARG A 45 3.40 -11.69 0.53
C ARG A 45 2.95 -11.28 1.93
N ARG A 46 3.12 -12.14 2.95
CA ARG A 46 2.87 -11.78 4.35
C ARG A 46 3.79 -10.65 4.82
N ILE A 47 5.09 -10.77 4.56
CA ILE A 47 6.07 -9.73 4.89
C ILE A 47 5.72 -8.42 4.18
N ALA A 48 5.30 -8.46 2.91
CA ALA A 48 4.87 -7.28 2.18
C ALA A 48 3.66 -6.59 2.83
N GLN A 49 2.70 -7.35 3.36
CA GLN A 49 1.56 -6.78 4.07
C GLN A 49 1.97 -6.08 5.37
N GLU A 50 2.93 -6.64 6.12
CA GLU A 50 3.50 -6.04 7.33
C GLU A 50 4.24 -4.74 7.00
N ILE A 51 5.11 -4.75 5.98
CA ILE A 51 5.82 -3.56 5.49
C ILE A 51 4.84 -2.42 5.18
N ILE A 52 3.73 -2.70 4.50
CA ILE A 52 2.75 -1.65 4.16
C ILE A 52 2.16 -1.01 5.42
N VAL A 53 1.79 -1.81 6.42
CA VAL A 53 1.17 -1.31 7.65
C VAL A 53 2.17 -0.47 8.44
N ASP A 54 3.36 -1.01 8.68
CA ASP A 54 4.36 -0.38 9.54
C ASP A 54 4.86 0.93 8.92
N GLN A 55 5.22 0.91 7.63
CA GLN A 55 5.76 2.08 6.94
C GLN A 55 4.71 3.22 6.81
N LEU A 56 3.42 2.89 6.67
CA LEU A 56 2.34 3.89 6.70
C LEU A 56 2.21 4.54 8.09
N GLN A 57 2.35 3.76 9.17
CA GLN A 57 2.33 4.27 10.53
C GLN A 57 3.54 5.18 10.80
N GLU A 58 4.72 4.78 10.36
CA GLU A 58 5.96 5.57 10.48
C GLU A 58 5.87 6.89 9.70
N ILE A 59 5.33 6.89 8.48
CA ILE A 59 5.06 8.14 7.73
C ILE A 59 4.13 9.07 8.52
N ALA A 60 3.05 8.54 9.09
CA ALA A 60 2.13 9.35 9.89
C ALA A 60 2.80 9.90 11.17
N ALA A 61 3.60 9.08 11.85
CA ALA A 61 4.34 9.48 13.04
C ALA A 61 5.38 10.58 12.74
N MET A 62 6.13 10.45 11.64
CA MET A 62 7.09 11.47 11.20
C MET A 62 6.43 12.81 10.85
N ARG A 63 5.27 12.79 10.17
CA ARG A 63 4.51 14.01 9.89
C ARG A 63 4.03 14.68 11.17
N LEU A 64 3.51 13.90 12.11
CA LEU A 64 3.07 14.41 13.41
C LEU A 64 4.24 15.00 14.21
N ALA A 65 5.42 14.38 14.16
CA ALA A 65 6.62 14.88 14.84
C ALA A 65 7.07 16.26 14.33
N LEU A 66 6.85 16.57 13.05
CA LEU A 66 7.06 17.91 12.48
C LEU A 66 5.89 18.89 12.70
N GLY A 67 4.85 18.49 13.45
CA GLY A 67 3.65 19.31 13.66
C GLY A 67 2.75 19.43 12.43
N GLN A 68 2.92 18.57 11.42
CA GLN A 68 2.05 18.55 10.24
C GLN A 68 0.71 17.88 10.57
N PRO A 69 -0.38 18.27 9.90
CA PRO A 69 -1.67 17.61 10.07
C PRO A 69 -1.56 16.13 9.65
N LEU A 70 -2.16 15.25 10.46
CA LEU A 70 -2.24 13.83 10.15
C LEU A 70 -2.96 13.63 8.82
N PRO A 71 -2.50 12.69 7.96
CA PRO A 71 -3.27 12.34 6.78
C PRO A 71 -4.65 11.81 7.20
N PRO A 72 -5.71 12.03 6.40
CA PRO A 72 -7.02 11.47 6.69
C PRO A 72 -6.90 9.96 6.85
N SER A 73 -7.58 9.38 7.85
CA SER A 73 -7.61 7.93 8.04
C SER A 73 -8.19 7.27 6.79
N ALA A 74 -7.31 6.76 5.92
CA ALA A 74 -7.71 5.94 4.80
C ALA A 74 -7.98 4.52 5.32
N PRO A 75 -9.11 3.89 4.95
CA PRO A 75 -9.31 2.48 5.27
C PRO A 75 -8.17 1.65 4.65
N ALA A 76 -7.69 0.65 5.38
CA ALA A 76 -6.68 -0.27 4.90
C ALA A 76 -7.10 -0.87 3.53
N PRO A 77 -6.15 -1.08 2.58
CA PRO A 77 -6.45 -1.62 1.27
C PRO A 77 -6.64 -3.14 1.37
N THR A 78 -7.58 -3.59 2.20
CA THR A 78 -7.93 -5.00 2.39
C THR A 78 -9.31 -5.34 1.84
N ARG A 79 -9.92 -4.46 1.04
CA ARG A 79 -11.19 -4.76 0.39
C ARG A 79 -11.06 -4.76 -1.13
N PRO A 80 -11.21 -5.92 -1.81
CA PRO A 80 -11.59 -5.88 -3.21
C PRO A 80 -12.94 -5.16 -3.31
N ASP A 81 -13.00 -4.21 -4.24
CA ASP A 81 -14.13 -3.31 -4.46
C ASP A 81 -15.42 -4.13 -4.74
N PRO A 82 -16.47 -4.04 -3.90
CA PRO A 82 -17.71 -4.80 -4.14
C PRO A 82 -18.43 -4.36 -5.42
N ALA A 83 -18.06 -3.21 -5.99
CA ALA A 83 -18.66 -2.66 -7.21
C ALA A 83 -18.33 -3.45 -8.50
N GLN A 84 -17.31 -4.33 -8.49
CA GLN A 84 -16.93 -5.10 -9.68
C GLN A 84 -17.57 -6.50 -9.79
N SER A 85 -18.25 -6.99 -8.75
CA SER A 85 -18.88 -8.33 -8.78
C SER A 85 -20.32 -8.38 -9.32
N ALA A 86 -20.92 -7.24 -9.69
CA ALA A 86 -22.34 -7.17 -10.05
C ALA A 86 -22.68 -7.46 -11.53
N SER A 87 -21.73 -7.92 -12.34
CA SER A 87 -21.97 -8.22 -13.76
C SER A 87 -21.81 -9.71 -14.06
N GLN A 88 -22.68 -10.55 -13.48
CA GLN A 88 -22.92 -11.89 -14.00
C GLN A 88 -24.40 -11.99 -14.41
N PRO A 89 -24.71 -12.22 -15.70
CA PRO A 89 -26.08 -12.52 -16.09
C PRO A 89 -26.43 -13.94 -15.63
N THR A 90 -27.46 -14.03 -14.79
CA THR A 90 -28.05 -15.29 -14.34
C THR A 90 -28.87 -15.91 -15.48
N THR A 91 -28.39 -17.00 -16.07
CA THR A 91 -29.25 -17.88 -16.88
C THR A 91 -29.77 -19.02 -15.99
N PRO A 92 -31.10 -19.25 -15.88
CA PRO A 92 -31.63 -20.40 -15.17
C PRO A 92 -31.54 -21.66 -16.05
N SER A 93 -31.16 -22.76 -15.39
CA SER A 93 -31.10 -24.13 -15.89
C SER A 93 -32.49 -24.72 -16.11
N HIS A 94 -32.68 -25.51 -17.18
CA HIS A 94 -33.61 -26.64 -17.19
C HIS A 94 -33.12 -27.80 -18.08
N SER A 95 -33.00 -28.97 -17.46
CA SER A 95 -32.68 -30.29 -18.02
C SER A 95 -33.78 -30.92 -18.89
N ALA A 96 -33.39 -31.73 -19.89
CA ALA A 96 -33.94 -33.07 -20.25
C ALA A 96 -33.31 -33.55 -21.59
N HIS A 97 -32.47 -34.60 -21.60
CA HIS A 97 -32.78 -36.02 -21.85
C HIS A 97 -33.21 -36.40 -23.29
N ALA A 98 -32.31 -37.16 -23.95
CA ALA A 98 -32.47 -38.26 -24.92
C ALA A 98 -33.38 -38.09 -26.17
N HIS A 99 -32.79 -38.21 -27.37
CA HIS A 99 -32.75 -39.45 -28.19
C HIS A 99 -31.90 -39.25 -29.44
#